data_AF-A0A7V7DZ87-F1
#
_entry.id   AF-A0A7V7DZ87-F1
#
_cell.length_a   1.000
_cell.length_b   1.000
_cell.length_c   1.000
_cell.angle_alpha   90.00
_cell.angle_beta   90.00
_cell.angle_gamma   90.00
#
_symmetry.space_group_name_H-M   'P 1'
#
loop_
_entity.id
_entity.type
_entity.pdbx_description
1 polymer ?
#
loop_
_entity_poly.entity_id
_entity_poly.type
_entity_poly.pdbx_seq_one_letter_code
_entity_poly.pdbx_strand_id
1 'polypeptide(L)'
;MTINPSYEDLEQRVKFLEKKTAEFKKTDEALRESEEQFRDLVEGSIQGILIHRDHKPLFVNQAYAAIRGYTPEEILGMDSIVPMFSPQDQARLVEYKDDRLKGKEVPVDYEYQGVHKDGSLIWLESKVRVVQWEGRPAIQSTIFDISKRKQAEEALSRSEERYRMIFEAASRSGQGAVILQDRDNIEAACLFTNDAAVRILGYTREELFRISWFEILHSNCRDAARDRYITRLSGKDISGLFELTIIRKDGTEVPIELASIQIEFHGGGALVDFFRDISEQKKSKEMLKQANEALEQRVEDRTVELKISNEQLEIQKKNLEEVNTALRVLLKKRDEDKLNMEQKVVFNMNELILPYIEKLNSSNLDERQKVLLDILESNLGDITSSFSHSLFHTHTGFTPSEMQIANLIKQGKTSKQIAELLNLSSRTIETHRKNIRKKLGLGNKKINLRTHLLLIQ
;
A
#
# COMPACT_ATOMS: atom_id res chain seq x y z
N MET A 1 19.44 57.36 112.61
CA MET A 1 20.41 58.23 111.91
C MET A 1 20.75 57.58 110.59
N THR A 2 20.10 58.04 109.53
CA THR A 2 20.44 57.67 108.15
C THR A 2 21.77 58.35 107.84
N ILE A 3 22.85 57.56 107.74
CA ILE A 3 24.16 58.08 107.37
C ILE A 3 24.06 58.48 105.89
N ASN A 4 24.03 59.77 105.60
CA ASN A 4 24.12 60.23 104.22
C ASN A 4 25.52 59.90 103.69
N PRO A 5 25.63 59.25 102.52
CA PRO A 5 26.93 58.92 101.93
C PRO A 5 27.77 60.19 101.71
N SER A 6 29.08 60.08 101.90
CA SER A 6 30.02 61.17 101.63
C SER A 6 29.97 61.56 100.16
N TYR A 7 30.25 62.82 99.84
CA TYR A 7 30.38 63.29 98.45
C TYR A 7 31.38 62.43 97.65
N GLU A 8 32.44 61.96 98.30
CA GLU A 8 33.47 61.09 97.72
C GLU A 8 32.94 59.67 97.42
N ASP A 9 32.05 59.14 98.26
CA ASP A 9 31.38 57.84 98.02
C ASP A 9 30.43 57.93 96.82
N LEU A 10 29.74 59.06 96.67
CA LEU A 10 28.87 59.33 95.52
C LEU A 10 29.67 59.47 94.22
N GLU A 11 30.81 60.16 94.22
CA GLU A 11 31.69 60.26 93.05
C GLU A 11 32.26 58.90 92.64
N GLN A 12 32.70 58.07 93.58
CA GLN A 12 33.16 56.72 93.27
C GLN A 12 32.03 55.84 92.72
N ARG A 13 30.80 55.98 93.25
CA ARG A 13 29.64 55.24 92.77
C ARG A 13 29.25 55.66 91.36
N VAL A 14 29.30 56.95 91.05
CA VAL A 14 29.05 57.48 89.70
C VAL A 14 30.08 56.94 88.71
N LYS A 15 31.38 57.03 89.01
CA LYS A 15 32.45 56.47 88.14
C LYS A 15 32.30 54.96 87.90
N PHE A 16 31.91 54.20 88.94
CA PHE A 16 31.66 52.77 88.81
C PHE A 16 30.46 52.48 87.90
N LEU A 17 29.36 53.22 88.07
CA LEU A 17 28.16 53.07 87.25
C LEU A 17 28.42 53.47 85.80
N GLU A 18 29.15 54.57 85.56
CA GLU A 18 29.55 55.02 84.22
C GLU A 18 30.38 53.96 83.50
N LYS A 19 31.38 53.38 84.18
CA LYS A 19 32.18 52.27 83.64
C LYS A 19 31.32 51.05 83.32
N LYS A 20 30.42 50.66 84.23
CA LYS A 20 29.51 49.52 84.03
C LYS A 20 28.54 49.75 82.87
N THR A 21 28.03 50.98 82.69
CA THR A 21 27.17 51.33 81.56
C THR A 21 27.93 51.36 80.22
N ALA A 22 29.20 51.78 80.22
CA ALA A 22 30.04 51.75 79.03
C ALA A 22 30.37 50.30 78.59
N GLU A 23 30.70 49.42 79.55
CA GLU A 23 30.91 47.99 79.30
C GLU A 23 29.63 47.28 78.82
N PHE A 24 28.48 47.59 79.42
CA PHE A 24 27.17 47.08 78.97
C PHE A 24 26.87 47.52 77.54
N LYS A 25 27.01 48.81 77.22
CA LYS A 25 26.80 49.34 75.86
C LYS A 25 27.72 48.69 74.83
N LYS A 26 28.99 48.48 75.16
CA LYS A 26 29.95 47.83 74.25
C LYS A 26 29.62 46.35 74.01
N THR A 27 29.10 45.66 75.03
CA THR A 27 28.67 44.25 74.91
C THR A 27 27.37 44.14 74.11
N ASP A 28 26.43 45.06 74.33
CA ASP A 28 25.17 45.15 73.60
C ASP A 28 25.41 45.48 72.11
N GLU A 29 26.31 46.43 71.83
CA GLU A 29 26.69 46.79 70.46
C GLU A 29 27.40 45.63 69.74
N ALA A 30 28.34 44.96 70.39
CA ALA A 30 29.01 43.79 69.81
C ALA A 30 28.05 42.61 69.58
N LEU A 31 27.06 42.42 70.46
CA LEU A 31 26.01 41.42 70.27
C LEU A 31 25.14 41.78 69.07
N ARG A 32 24.70 43.04 68.97
CA ARG A 32 23.89 43.54 67.84
C ARG A 32 24.62 43.40 66.52
N GLU A 33 25.90 43.78 66.45
CA GLU A 33 26.73 43.62 65.26
C GLU A 33 26.88 42.14 64.86
N SER A 34 27.09 41.24 65.83
CA SER A 34 27.17 39.81 65.55
C SER A 34 25.82 39.22 65.09
N GLU A 35 24.70 39.70 65.64
CA GLU A 35 23.35 39.30 65.23
C GLU A 35 23.00 39.79 63.82
N GLU A 36 23.36 41.03 63.49
CA GLU A 36 23.21 41.60 62.15
C GLU A 36 24.06 40.83 61.13
N GLN A 37 25.34 40.58 61.43
CA GLN A 37 26.22 39.78 60.55
C GLN A 37 25.69 38.34 60.35
N PHE A 38 25.19 37.70 61.41
CA PHE A 38 24.62 36.36 61.30
C PHE A 38 23.33 36.36 60.47
N ARG A 39 22.47 37.36 60.65
CA ARG A 39 21.25 37.54 59.86
C ARG A 39 21.57 37.70 58.38
N ASP A 40 22.49 38.59 58.03
CA ASP A 40 22.89 38.83 56.64
C ASP A 40 23.48 37.58 55.98
N LEU A 41 24.30 36.81 56.71
CA LEU A 41 24.86 35.56 56.21
C LEU A 41 23.78 34.49 55.94
N VAL A 42 22.77 34.40 56.80
CA VAL A 42 21.71 33.39 56.68
C VAL A 42 20.65 33.80 55.66
N GLU A 43 20.27 35.07 55.62
CA GLU A 43 19.29 35.62 54.67
C GLU A 43 19.87 35.78 53.26
N GLY A 44 21.16 36.13 53.14
CA GLY A 44 21.88 36.20 51.87
C GLY A 44 22.33 34.84 51.32
N SER A 45 22.09 33.74 52.06
CA SER A 45 22.44 32.40 51.61
C SER A 45 21.53 31.96 50.46
N ILE A 46 22.13 31.44 49.39
CA ILE A 46 21.40 30.78 48.28
C ILE A 46 20.75 29.46 48.76
N GLN A 47 21.25 28.90 49.85
CA GLN A 47 20.79 27.63 50.40
C GLN A 47 19.56 27.87 51.27
N GLY A 48 18.51 27.08 51.05
CA GLY A 48 17.36 27.12 51.94
C GLY A 48 17.67 26.48 53.28
N ILE A 49 17.51 27.21 54.38
CA ILE A 49 17.71 26.72 55.74
C ILE A 49 16.36 26.75 56.47
N LEU A 50 16.01 25.61 57.06
CA LEU A 50 14.87 25.45 57.96
C LEU A 50 15.34 24.79 59.25
N ILE A 51 14.88 25.30 60.38
CA ILE A 51 15.00 24.64 61.69
C ILE A 51 13.60 24.32 62.17
N HIS A 52 13.38 23.08 62.59
CA HIS A 52 12.09 22.63 63.08
C HIS A 52 12.23 21.67 64.26
N ARG A 53 11.18 21.57 65.07
CA ARG A 53 11.04 20.55 66.12
C ARG A 53 9.71 19.84 65.90
N ASP A 54 9.75 18.52 65.78
CA ASP A 54 8.56 17.69 65.46
C ASP A 54 7.77 18.21 64.26
N HIS A 55 8.50 18.47 63.17
CA HIS A 55 7.99 19.05 61.92
C HIS A 55 7.38 20.46 62.01
N LYS A 56 7.32 21.06 63.20
CA LYS A 56 6.89 22.46 63.37
C LYS A 56 8.06 23.42 63.13
N PRO A 57 7.97 24.33 62.16
CA PRO A 57 9.00 25.35 61.90
C PRO A 57 9.27 26.23 63.11
N LEU A 58 10.56 26.47 63.37
CA LEU A 58 11.05 27.40 64.40
C LEU A 58 11.81 28.57 63.78
N PHE A 59 12.50 28.31 62.66
CA PHE A 59 13.23 29.30 61.90
C PHE A 59 13.26 28.89 60.43
N VAL A 60 13.17 29.85 59.52
CA VAL A 60 13.31 29.65 58.08
C VAL A 60 13.97 30.88 57.47
N ASN A 61 14.91 30.69 56.55
CA ASN A 61 15.49 31.80 55.80
C ASN A 61 14.71 32.09 54.50
N GLN A 62 14.98 33.25 53.90
CA GLN A 62 14.31 33.69 52.67
C GLN A 62 14.48 32.68 51.52
N ALA A 63 15.67 32.09 51.37
CA ALA A 63 15.93 31.14 50.29
C ALA A 63 15.12 29.85 50.41
N TYR A 64 14.91 29.32 51.62
CA TYR A 64 14.07 28.14 51.82
C TYR A 64 12.63 28.43 51.40
N ALA A 65 12.11 29.57 51.84
CA ALA A 65 10.76 30.02 51.50
C ALA A 65 10.61 30.20 49.98
N ALA A 66 11.57 30.86 49.34
CA ALA A 66 11.59 31.09 47.89
C ALA A 66 11.65 29.78 47.08
N ILE A 67 12.53 28.84 47.44
CA ILE A 67 12.62 27.51 46.78
C ILE A 67 11.28 26.76 46.86
N ARG A 68 10.54 26.95 47.96
CA ARG A 68 9.27 26.28 48.22
C ARG A 68 8.05 27.05 47.69
N GLY A 69 8.22 28.29 47.27
CA GLY A 69 7.15 29.18 46.78
C GLY A 69 6.32 29.86 47.87
N TYR A 70 6.80 29.85 49.12
CA TYR A 70 6.12 30.47 50.26
C TYR A 70 6.85 31.72 50.73
N THR A 71 6.23 32.50 51.63
CA THR A 71 6.96 33.47 52.45
C THR A 71 7.47 32.83 53.75
N PRO A 72 8.51 33.38 54.39
CA PRO A 72 8.97 32.91 55.70
C PRO A 72 7.84 32.84 56.75
N GLU A 73 6.97 33.84 56.78
CA GLU A 73 5.85 33.95 57.73
C GLU A 73 4.82 32.85 57.50
N GLU A 74 4.52 32.53 56.24
CA GLU A 74 3.61 31.44 55.89
C GLU A 74 4.14 30.11 56.37
N ILE A 75 5.45 29.85 56.21
CA ILE A 75 6.08 28.62 56.69
C ILE A 75 6.10 28.59 58.23
N LEU A 76 6.48 29.68 58.89
CA LEU A 76 6.50 29.75 60.36
C LEU A 76 5.11 29.60 60.99
N GLY A 77 4.06 29.97 60.25
CA GLY A 77 2.66 29.78 60.65
C GLY A 77 2.13 28.35 60.49
N MET A 78 2.88 27.42 59.89
CA MET A 78 2.44 26.05 59.69
C MET A 78 2.53 25.22 60.97
N ASP A 79 1.53 24.35 61.20
CA ASP A 79 1.59 23.36 62.25
C ASP A 79 2.61 22.24 61.95
N SER A 80 2.85 21.95 60.66
CA SER A 80 3.80 20.92 60.21
C SER A 80 4.27 21.16 58.78
N ILE A 81 5.55 20.88 58.51
CA ILE A 81 6.16 20.88 57.17
C ILE A 81 5.94 19.58 56.39
N VAL A 82 5.39 18.52 57.01
CA VAL A 82 5.21 17.21 56.36
C VAL A 82 4.42 17.30 55.04
N PRO A 83 3.35 18.13 54.92
CA PRO A 83 2.63 18.30 53.66
C PRO A 83 3.48 18.85 52.50
N MET A 84 4.65 19.45 52.78
CA MET A 84 5.57 19.95 51.77
C MET A 84 6.45 18.83 51.15
N PHE A 85 6.35 17.60 51.64
CA PHE A 85 6.98 16.43 51.03
C PHE A 85 5.99 15.73 50.10
N SER A 86 6.50 15.17 49.00
CA SER A 86 5.68 14.33 48.11
C SER A 86 5.05 13.18 48.90
N PRO A 87 3.84 12.70 48.54
CA PRO A 87 3.21 11.56 49.20
C PRO A 87 4.11 10.32 49.25
N GLN A 88 4.96 10.11 48.24
CA GLN A 88 5.90 9.00 48.17
C GLN A 88 7.04 9.12 49.20
N ASP A 89 7.47 10.35 49.52
CA ASP A 89 8.60 10.60 50.41
C ASP A 89 8.21 10.89 51.87
N GLN A 90 6.95 11.22 52.15
CA GLN A 90 6.49 11.60 53.50
C GLN A 90 6.87 10.57 54.59
N ALA A 91 6.51 9.30 54.39
CA ALA A 91 6.77 8.25 55.39
C ALA A 91 8.28 8.08 55.64
N ARG A 92 9.07 8.02 54.56
CA ARG A 92 10.52 7.88 54.59
C ARG A 92 11.19 9.03 55.34
N LEU A 93 10.78 10.27 55.07
CA LEU A 93 11.41 11.46 55.66
C LEU A 93 11.02 11.67 57.13
N VAL A 94 9.80 11.27 57.52
CA VAL A 94 9.38 11.24 58.93
C VAL A 94 10.20 10.22 59.70
N GLU A 95 10.38 9.01 59.15
CA GLU A 95 11.22 7.97 59.75
C GLU A 95 12.67 8.43 59.90
N TYR A 96 13.26 9.02 58.86
CA TYR A 96 14.63 9.55 58.91
C TYR A 96 14.80 10.59 60.02
N LYS A 97 13.82 11.47 60.25
CA LYS A 97 13.86 12.44 61.35
C LYS A 97 13.85 11.74 62.71
N ASP A 98 12.95 10.78 62.92
CA ASP A 98 12.77 10.12 64.20
C ASP A 98 13.99 9.26 64.57
N ASP A 99 14.53 8.56 63.58
CA ASP A 99 15.73 7.74 63.75
C ASP A 99 16.98 8.61 63.99
N ARG A 100 17.10 9.76 63.32
CA ARG A 100 18.17 10.73 63.57
C ARG A 100 18.15 11.28 65.00
N LEU A 101 16.97 11.59 65.54
CA LEU A 101 16.84 12.09 66.93
C LEU A 101 17.15 11.00 67.97
N LYS A 102 16.94 9.73 67.64
CA LYS A 102 17.31 8.57 68.48
C LYS A 102 18.80 8.21 68.36
N GLY A 103 19.58 8.93 67.57
CA GLY A 103 21.00 8.66 67.34
C GLY A 103 21.27 7.43 66.47
N LYS A 104 20.27 6.95 65.72
CA LYS A 104 20.49 5.90 64.72
C LYS A 104 21.17 6.48 63.48
N GLU A 105 21.88 5.62 62.77
CA GLU A 105 22.54 5.98 61.52
C GLU A 105 21.50 6.14 60.40
N VAL A 106 21.45 7.33 59.81
CA VAL A 106 20.61 7.67 58.65
C VAL A 106 21.42 8.55 57.69
N PRO A 107 21.12 8.53 56.38
CA PRO A 107 21.81 9.39 55.41
C PRO A 107 21.77 10.85 55.83
N VAL A 108 22.92 11.52 55.83
CA VAL A 108 23.04 12.94 56.20
C VAL A 108 22.57 13.84 55.05
N ASP A 109 22.65 13.34 53.83
CA ASP A 109 22.25 13.95 52.58
C ASP A 109 21.37 12.98 51.76
N TYR A 110 20.32 13.52 51.14
CA TYR A 110 19.42 12.74 50.28
C TYR A 110 18.59 13.62 49.34
N GLU A 111 18.20 13.04 48.21
CA GLU A 111 17.25 13.64 47.27
C GLU A 111 15.82 13.20 47.55
N TYR A 112 14.86 14.09 47.32
CA TYR A 112 13.43 13.79 47.39
C TYR A 112 12.62 14.79 46.56
N GLN A 113 11.36 14.47 46.32
CA GLN A 113 10.42 15.40 45.70
C GLN A 113 9.67 16.19 46.78
N GLY A 114 9.78 17.51 46.71
CA GLY A 114 8.97 18.44 47.48
C GLY A 114 7.72 18.85 46.71
N VAL A 115 6.66 19.19 47.43
CA VAL A 115 5.49 19.88 46.88
C VAL A 115 5.72 21.38 47.03
N HIS A 116 5.69 22.10 45.92
CA HIS A 116 5.75 23.56 45.87
C HIS A 116 4.36 24.16 46.18
N LYS A 117 4.28 25.43 46.58
CA LYS A 117 3.02 26.08 46.98
C LYS A 117 1.91 26.00 45.92
N ASP A 118 2.27 26.03 44.64
CA ASP A 118 1.33 25.90 43.52
C ASP A 118 0.90 24.45 43.21
N GLY A 119 1.40 23.48 43.98
CA GLY A 119 1.12 22.05 43.83
C GLY A 119 2.08 21.31 42.88
N SER A 120 3.02 22.00 42.23
CA SER A 120 4.03 21.35 41.39
C SER A 120 5.06 20.57 42.23
N LEU A 121 5.68 19.55 41.63
CA LEU A 121 6.76 18.79 42.26
C LEU A 121 8.11 19.41 41.90
N ILE A 122 8.93 19.63 42.93
CA ILE A 122 10.30 20.14 42.81
C ILE A 122 11.28 19.11 43.37
N TRP A 123 12.42 18.94 42.71
CA TRP A 123 13.46 18.04 43.21
C TRP A 123 14.38 18.80 44.16
N LEU A 124 14.54 18.25 45.36
CA LEU A 124 15.35 18.84 46.41
C LEU A 124 16.41 17.87 46.88
N GLU A 125 17.64 18.35 46.97
CA GLU A 125 18.70 17.71 47.75
C GLU A 125 18.69 18.35 49.14
N SER A 126 18.63 17.54 50.19
CA SER A 126 18.68 18.05 51.56
C SER A 126 19.79 17.45 52.39
N LYS A 127 20.46 18.32 53.15
CA LYS A 127 21.45 17.96 54.15
C LYS A 127 20.86 18.25 55.53
N VAL A 128 20.75 17.22 56.37
CA VAL A 128 19.97 17.30 57.61
C VAL A 128 20.80 16.86 58.80
N ARG A 129 20.81 17.69 59.85
CA ARG A 129 21.54 17.45 61.10
C ARG A 129 20.71 17.85 62.32
N VAL A 130 21.09 17.31 63.48
CA VAL A 130 20.54 17.72 64.77
C VAL A 130 21.35 18.92 65.28
N VAL A 131 20.66 19.96 65.74
CA VAL A 131 21.24 21.16 66.36
C VAL A 131 20.60 21.44 67.72
N GLN A 132 21.28 22.20 68.57
CA GLN A 132 20.66 22.75 69.77
C GLN A 132 20.01 24.09 69.44
N TRP A 133 18.71 24.21 69.68
CA TRP A 133 17.95 25.44 69.48
C TRP A 133 17.16 25.76 70.75
N GLU A 134 17.43 26.92 71.37
CA GLU A 134 16.83 27.33 72.65
C GLU A 134 16.96 26.26 73.76
N GLY A 135 18.13 25.61 73.81
CA GLY A 135 18.45 24.60 74.84
C GLY A 135 17.78 23.23 74.66
N ARG A 136 17.11 22.97 73.52
CA ARG A 136 16.59 21.63 73.20
C ARG A 136 16.99 21.20 71.78
N PRO A 137 17.11 19.87 71.52
CA PRO A 137 17.36 19.36 70.17
C PRO A 137 16.31 19.83 69.16
N ALA A 138 16.77 20.18 67.98
CA ALA A 138 15.98 20.53 66.81
C ALA A 138 16.65 19.96 65.54
N ILE A 139 15.89 19.87 64.46
CA ILE A 139 16.42 19.46 63.15
C ILE A 139 16.70 20.70 62.34
N GLN A 140 17.93 20.82 61.84
CA GLN A 140 18.28 21.77 60.80
C GLN A 140 18.36 21.04 59.46
N SER A 141 17.59 21.53 58.50
CA SER A 141 17.59 21.07 57.12
C SER A 141 18.10 22.18 56.21
N THR A 142 19.16 21.89 55.47
CA THR A 142 19.61 22.72 54.35
C THR A 142 19.08 22.07 53.07
N ILE A 143 18.49 22.85 52.15
CA ILE A 143 17.96 22.35 50.87
C ILE A 143 18.58 23.08 49.68
N PHE A 144 18.73 22.34 48.59
CA PHE A 144 19.15 22.82 47.28
C PHE A 144 18.10 22.41 46.25
N ASP A 145 17.68 23.35 45.42
CA ASP A 145 16.84 23.03 44.26
C ASP A 145 17.71 22.40 43.17
N ILE A 146 17.45 21.12 42.89
CA ILE A 146 18.14 20.33 41.88
C ILE A 146 17.23 20.02 40.68
N SER A 147 16.07 20.70 40.57
CA SER A 147 15.09 20.47 39.50
C SER A 147 15.68 20.68 38.12
N LYS A 148 16.50 21.73 37.93
CA LYS A 148 17.21 21.97 36.66
C LYS A 148 18.17 20.83 36.30
N ARG A 149 18.90 20.29 37.29
CA ARG A 149 19.81 19.14 37.10
C ARG A 149 19.02 17.92 36.65
N LYS A 150 17.95 17.57 37.37
CA LYS A 150 17.10 16.41 37.05
C LYS A 150 16.41 16.53 35.69
N GLN A 151 15.90 17.71 35.35
CA GLN A 151 15.29 17.95 34.03
C GLN A 151 16.30 17.78 32.89
N ALA A 152 17.55 18.24 33.09
CA ALA A 152 18.61 18.06 32.10
C ALA A 152 19.01 16.58 31.96
N GLU A 153 19.13 15.85 33.06
CA GLU A 153 19.40 14.40 33.07
C GLU A 153 18.28 13.61 32.36
N GLU A 154 17.02 13.90 32.67
CA GLU A 154 15.87 13.27 32.01
C GLU A 154 15.76 13.64 30.52
N ALA A 155 16.07 14.88 30.15
CA ALA A 155 16.08 15.30 28.76
C ALA A 155 17.17 14.58 27.98
N LEU A 156 18.37 14.45 28.55
CA LEU A 156 19.48 13.70 27.99
C LEU A 156 19.10 12.22 27.82
N SER A 157 18.62 11.58 28.88
CA SER A 157 18.21 10.17 28.86
C SER A 157 17.11 9.90 27.81
N ARG A 158 16.10 10.76 27.72
CA ARG A 158 15.05 10.66 26.68
C ARG A 158 15.59 10.89 25.27
N SER A 159 16.63 11.71 25.10
CA SER A 159 17.28 11.93 23.81
C SER A 159 18.07 10.69 23.39
N GLU A 160 18.86 10.12 24.30
CA GLU A 160 19.62 8.88 24.09
C GLU A 160 18.71 7.71 23.72
N GLU A 161 17.58 7.55 24.41
CA GLU A 161 16.59 6.52 24.09
C GLU A 161 15.99 6.73 22.69
N ARG A 162 15.65 7.98 22.34
CA ARG A 162 15.16 8.30 20.98
C ARG A 162 16.18 7.96 19.90
N TYR A 163 17.44 8.35 20.07
CA TYR A 163 18.48 8.03 19.10
C TYR A 163 18.69 6.52 18.95
N ARG A 164 18.71 5.78 20.08
CA ARG A 164 18.79 4.32 20.08
C ARG A 164 17.65 3.70 19.26
N MET A 165 16.42 4.14 19.48
CA MET A 165 15.25 3.63 18.75
C MET A 165 15.35 3.89 17.24
N ILE A 166 15.86 5.05 16.81
CA ILE A 166 16.04 5.36 15.38
C ILE A 166 17.05 4.39 14.73
N PHE A 167 18.21 4.19 15.34
CA PHE A 167 19.24 3.30 14.80
C PHE A 167 18.82 1.82 14.83
N GLU A 168 18.08 1.39 15.86
CA GLU A 168 17.49 0.06 15.93
C GLU A 168 16.42 -0.14 14.85
N ALA A 169 15.54 0.85 14.64
CA ALA A 169 14.53 0.79 13.59
C ALA A 169 15.16 0.66 12.20
N ALA A 170 16.21 1.44 11.91
CA ALA A 170 17.00 1.31 10.69
C ALA A 170 17.64 -0.09 10.57
N SER A 171 18.17 -0.64 11.68
CA SER A 171 18.76 -1.99 11.65
C SER A 171 17.71 -3.06 11.32
N ARG A 172 16.50 -2.94 11.88
CA ARG A 172 15.38 -3.86 11.63
C ARG A 172 14.84 -3.78 10.20
N SER A 173 14.89 -2.62 9.57
CA SER A 173 14.54 -2.45 8.15
C SER A 173 15.66 -2.89 7.18
N GLY A 174 16.77 -3.41 7.70
CA GLY A 174 17.93 -3.84 6.91
C GLY A 174 18.77 -2.69 6.38
N GLN A 175 18.66 -1.49 6.95
CA GLN A 175 19.47 -0.33 6.60
C GLN A 175 20.68 -0.24 7.53
N GLY A 176 21.88 -0.23 6.95
CA GLY A 176 23.10 0.11 7.65
C GLY A 176 23.08 1.57 8.06
N ALA A 177 23.56 1.86 9.28
CA ALA A 177 23.72 3.22 9.77
C ALA A 177 25.12 3.38 10.35
N VAL A 178 25.84 4.44 9.96
CA VAL A 178 27.17 4.78 10.48
C VAL A 178 27.31 6.26 10.79
N ILE A 179 28.19 6.60 11.72
CA ILE A 179 28.64 7.99 11.94
C ILE A 179 30.10 8.09 11.52
N LEU A 180 30.38 9.04 10.63
CA LEU A 180 31.70 9.26 10.04
C LEU A 180 32.23 10.63 10.43
N GLN A 181 33.48 10.68 10.91
CA GLN A 181 34.14 11.93 11.28
C GLN A 181 35.65 11.79 11.11
N ASP A 182 36.32 12.89 10.75
CA ASP A 182 37.79 12.91 10.73
C ASP A 182 38.33 12.87 12.16
N ARG A 183 39.13 11.85 12.48
CA ARG A 183 39.63 11.64 13.84
C ARG A 183 40.94 10.84 13.82
N ASP A 184 41.86 11.17 14.71
CA ASP A 184 43.09 10.39 14.93
C ASP A 184 43.91 10.14 13.63
N ASN A 185 43.95 11.14 12.74
CA ASN A 185 44.53 11.09 11.38
C ASN A 185 43.87 10.11 10.40
N ILE A 186 42.67 9.59 10.73
CA ILE A 186 41.83 8.79 9.86
C ILE A 186 40.72 9.68 9.32
N GLU A 187 40.68 9.84 8.01
CA GLU A 187 39.61 10.56 7.33
C GLU A 187 38.34 9.70 7.27
N ALA A 188 37.19 10.30 7.56
CA ALA A 188 35.90 9.61 7.64
C ALA A 188 35.98 8.34 8.49
N ALA A 189 36.56 8.44 9.69
CA ALA A 189 36.62 7.34 10.64
C ALA A 189 35.21 6.98 11.13
N CYS A 190 34.90 5.68 11.18
CA CYS A 190 33.63 5.20 11.70
C CYS A 190 33.63 5.29 13.24
N LEU A 191 32.74 6.10 13.81
CA LEU A 191 32.61 6.27 15.26
C LEU A 191 31.39 5.53 15.83
N PHE A 192 30.46 5.17 14.97
CA PHE A 192 29.27 4.41 15.32
C PHE A 192 28.84 3.56 14.12
N THR A 193 28.31 2.38 14.39
CA THR A 193 27.70 1.51 13.39
C THR A 193 26.57 0.69 14.03
N ASN A 194 25.49 0.47 13.28
CA ASN A 194 24.43 -0.45 13.70
C ASN A 194 24.70 -1.88 13.22
N ASP A 195 23.91 -2.85 13.71
CA ASP A 195 24.13 -4.26 13.38
C ASP A 195 23.82 -4.59 11.91
N ALA A 196 23.01 -3.78 11.23
CA ALA A 196 22.73 -3.98 9.82
C ALA A 196 23.93 -3.60 8.95
N ALA A 197 24.63 -2.52 9.28
CA ALA A 197 25.87 -2.14 8.60
C ALA A 197 26.94 -3.23 8.75
N VAL A 198 27.11 -3.79 9.95
CA VAL A 198 27.98 -4.96 10.19
C VAL A 198 27.61 -6.14 9.29
N ARG A 199 26.32 -6.49 9.18
CA ARG A 199 25.85 -7.58 8.30
C ARG A 199 26.08 -7.28 6.82
N ILE A 200 25.78 -6.06 6.37
CA ILE A 200 25.94 -5.65 4.96
C ILE A 200 27.42 -5.64 4.56
N LEU A 201 28.30 -5.17 5.44
CA LEU A 201 29.72 -4.98 5.15
C LEU A 201 30.56 -6.26 5.38
N GLY A 202 30.13 -7.14 6.28
CA GLY A 202 30.87 -8.35 6.65
C GLY A 202 32.09 -8.09 7.55
N TYR A 203 32.25 -6.87 8.06
CA TYR A 203 33.28 -6.50 9.04
C TYR A 203 32.72 -6.56 10.45
N THR A 204 33.58 -6.83 11.43
CA THR A 204 33.22 -6.61 12.85
C THR A 204 33.14 -5.13 13.16
N ARG A 205 32.40 -4.77 14.23
CA ARG A 205 32.25 -3.38 14.67
C ARG A 205 33.61 -2.76 15.01
N GLU A 206 34.47 -3.52 15.69
CA GLU A 206 35.79 -3.10 16.12
C GLU A 206 36.74 -2.86 14.93
N GLU A 207 36.58 -3.62 13.84
CA GLU A 207 37.33 -3.40 12.61
C GLU A 207 36.86 -2.14 11.88
N LEU A 208 35.54 -1.92 11.79
CA LEU A 208 34.99 -0.71 11.17
C LEU A 208 35.48 0.56 11.87
N PHE A 209 35.64 0.54 13.18
CA PHE A 209 36.13 1.69 13.96
C PHE A 209 37.62 1.98 13.79
N ARG A 210 38.36 1.16 13.04
CA ARG A 210 39.81 1.30 12.85
C ARG A 210 40.22 1.66 11.43
N ILE A 211 39.29 1.71 10.50
CA ILE A 211 39.55 1.96 9.08
C ILE A 211 38.87 3.24 8.62
N SER A 212 39.40 3.83 7.54
CA SER A 212 38.69 4.90 6.85
C SER A 212 37.50 4.34 6.09
N TRP A 213 36.36 5.03 6.13
CA TRP A 213 35.19 4.67 5.32
C TRP A 213 35.48 4.61 3.82
N PHE A 214 36.47 5.36 3.33
CA PHE A 214 36.85 5.34 1.91
C PHE A 214 37.54 4.05 1.48
N GLU A 215 38.13 3.29 2.40
CA GLU A 215 38.83 2.03 2.09
C GLU A 215 37.88 0.92 1.66
N ILE A 216 36.65 0.93 2.19
CA ILE A 216 35.60 -0.04 1.86
C ILE A 216 34.78 0.37 0.62
N LEU A 217 35.08 1.50 -0.01
CA LEU A 217 34.44 1.91 -1.26
C LEU A 217 35.20 1.37 -2.46
N HIS A 218 34.46 0.98 -3.49
CA HIS A 218 35.02 0.61 -4.77
C HIS A 218 35.76 1.81 -5.41
N SER A 219 36.85 1.51 -6.13
CA SER A 219 37.78 2.53 -6.65
C SER A 219 37.11 3.55 -7.57
N ASN A 220 36.14 3.11 -8.37
CA ASN A 220 35.40 3.98 -9.30
C ASN A 220 34.54 5.07 -8.64
N CYS A 221 34.19 4.95 -7.35
CA CYS A 221 33.32 5.89 -6.66
C CYS A 221 33.97 6.54 -5.44
N ARG A 222 35.20 6.16 -5.09
CA ARG A 222 35.91 6.65 -3.90
C ARG A 222 36.11 8.17 -3.91
N ASP A 223 36.62 8.71 -5.01
CA ASP A 223 36.89 10.16 -5.12
C ASP A 223 35.60 10.98 -5.08
N ALA A 224 34.57 10.53 -5.81
CA ALA A 224 33.26 11.18 -5.79
C ALA A 224 32.61 11.15 -4.40
N ALA A 225 32.76 10.05 -3.65
CA ALA A 225 32.27 9.96 -2.28
C ALA A 225 33.04 10.89 -1.34
N ARG A 226 34.36 11.01 -1.50
CA ARG A 226 35.21 11.93 -0.73
C ARG A 226 34.85 13.39 -0.97
N ASP A 227 34.66 13.79 -2.23
CA ASP A 227 34.22 15.14 -2.58
C ASP A 227 32.86 15.49 -1.96
N ARG A 228 31.93 14.53 -1.96
CA ARG A 228 30.63 14.70 -1.29
C ARG A 228 30.77 14.81 0.22
N TYR A 229 31.66 14.03 0.83
CA TYR A 229 31.94 14.10 2.27
C TYR A 229 32.47 15.49 2.66
N ILE A 230 33.52 15.97 1.99
CA ILE A 230 34.11 17.30 2.21
C ILE A 230 33.07 18.41 1.98
N THR A 231 32.30 18.32 0.89
CA THR A 231 31.28 19.30 0.55
C THR A 231 30.20 19.38 1.62
N ARG A 232 29.72 18.23 2.13
CA ARG A 232 28.74 18.21 3.24
C ARG A 232 29.33 18.80 4.51
N LEU A 233 30.57 18.44 4.88
CA LEU A 233 31.21 19.01 6.07
C LEU A 233 31.42 20.53 5.99
N SER A 234 31.51 21.10 4.78
CA SER A 234 31.55 22.56 4.57
C SER A 234 30.21 23.28 4.78
N GLY A 235 29.15 22.55 5.16
CA GLY A 235 27.81 23.09 5.42
C GLY A 235 26.93 23.22 4.17
N LYS A 236 27.37 22.69 3.03
CA LYS A 236 26.56 22.67 1.80
C LYS A 236 25.65 21.45 1.81
N ASP A 237 24.35 21.70 1.65
CA ASP A 237 23.39 20.62 1.49
C ASP A 237 23.55 19.94 0.12
N ILE A 238 23.63 18.62 0.14
CA ILE A 238 23.65 17.79 -1.06
C ILE A 238 22.45 16.85 -0.96
N SER A 239 21.37 17.29 -1.59
CA SER A 239 20.13 16.53 -1.68
C SER A 239 20.29 15.27 -2.53
N GLY A 240 19.46 14.27 -2.23
CA GLY A 240 19.31 13.07 -3.02
C GLY A 240 20.06 11.85 -2.48
N LEU A 241 19.46 10.70 -2.77
CA LEU A 241 20.06 9.38 -2.57
C LEU A 241 21.25 9.23 -3.52
N PHE A 242 22.35 8.70 -3.02
CA PHE A 242 23.57 8.48 -3.78
C PHE A 242 23.85 6.99 -3.87
N GLU A 243 23.84 6.45 -5.09
CA GLU A 243 24.23 5.06 -5.31
C GLU A 243 25.76 4.97 -5.41
N LEU A 244 26.33 4.02 -4.68
CA LEU A 244 27.75 3.73 -4.73
C LEU A 244 27.99 2.23 -4.55
N THR A 245 29.19 1.76 -4.81
CA THR A 245 29.56 0.35 -4.63
C THR A 245 30.54 0.23 -3.49
N ILE A 246 30.19 -0.58 -2.50
CA ILE A 246 31.08 -0.96 -1.40
C ILE A 246 31.71 -2.32 -1.69
N ILE A 247 32.87 -2.56 -1.09
CA ILE A 247 33.58 -3.83 -1.10
C ILE A 247 33.45 -4.42 0.30
N ARG A 248 32.81 -5.59 0.42
CA ARG A 248 32.73 -6.34 1.67
C ARG A 248 34.12 -6.86 2.08
N LYS A 249 34.24 -7.32 3.33
CA LYS A 249 35.47 -7.94 3.84
C LYS A 249 35.94 -9.15 3.03
N ASP A 250 35.02 -9.91 2.43
CA ASP A 250 35.32 -11.06 1.58
C ASP A 250 35.68 -10.66 0.13
N GLY A 251 35.71 -9.36 -0.18
CA GLY A 251 35.98 -8.82 -1.50
C GLY A 251 34.75 -8.71 -2.41
N THR A 252 33.57 -9.13 -1.96
CA THR A 252 32.35 -9.02 -2.79
C THR A 252 31.89 -7.57 -2.93
N GLU A 253 31.56 -7.18 -4.16
CA GLU A 253 31.01 -5.86 -4.45
C GLU A 253 29.51 -5.82 -4.21
N VAL A 254 29.05 -4.77 -3.53
CA VAL A 254 27.65 -4.58 -3.19
C VAL A 254 27.24 -3.17 -3.60
N PRO A 255 26.28 -3.02 -4.52
CA PRO A 255 25.68 -1.72 -4.76
C PRO A 255 24.84 -1.34 -3.54
N ILE A 256 25.09 -0.15 -3.01
CA ILE A 256 24.30 0.43 -1.94
C ILE A 256 23.72 1.77 -2.39
N GLU A 257 22.56 2.08 -1.84
CA GLU A 257 21.97 3.42 -1.89
C GLU A 257 22.20 4.08 -0.53
N LEU A 258 22.78 5.28 -0.53
CA LEU A 258 23.19 6.02 0.66
C LEU A 258 22.45 7.36 0.77
N ALA A 259 21.94 7.64 1.96
CA ALA A 259 21.49 8.96 2.41
C ALA A 259 22.43 9.45 3.51
N SER A 260 22.81 10.73 3.49
CA SER A 260 23.66 11.30 4.53
C SER A 260 23.14 12.65 4.99
N ILE A 261 23.31 12.92 6.28
CA ILE A 261 23.08 14.22 6.89
C ILE A 261 24.33 14.65 7.66
N GLN A 262 24.58 15.96 7.71
CA GLN A 262 25.61 16.51 8.58
C GLN A 262 25.04 16.76 9.97
N ILE A 263 25.81 16.42 11.00
CA ILE A 263 25.54 16.72 12.41
C ILE A 263 26.78 17.31 13.08
N GLU A 264 26.58 17.91 14.25
CA GLU A 264 27.67 18.19 15.18
C GLU A 264 27.83 16.98 16.12
N PHE A 265 29.06 16.46 16.21
CA PHE A 265 29.38 15.28 17.00
C PHE A 265 30.80 15.42 17.58
N HIS A 266 30.97 15.15 18.88
CA HIS A 266 32.25 15.31 19.59
C HIS A 266 32.92 16.69 19.38
N GLY A 267 32.14 17.76 19.24
CA GLY A 267 32.64 19.13 19.05
C GLY A 267 33.19 19.41 17.64
N GLY A 268 32.91 18.56 16.67
CA GLY A 268 33.24 18.76 15.26
C GLY A 268 32.11 18.34 14.32
N GLY A 269 32.23 18.66 13.04
CA GLY A 269 31.30 18.17 12.02
C GLY A 269 31.46 16.66 11.81
N ALA A 270 30.35 15.95 11.71
CA ALA A 270 30.30 14.53 11.36
C ALA A 270 29.15 14.27 10.38
N LEU A 271 29.21 13.16 9.66
CA LEU A 271 28.11 12.68 8.83
C LEU A 271 27.43 11.48 9.49
N VAL A 272 26.10 11.48 9.49
CA VAL A 272 25.30 10.28 9.75
C VAL A 272 24.85 9.74 8.41
N ASP A 273 25.24 8.51 8.13
CA ASP A 273 25.01 7.83 6.87
C ASP A 273 24.06 6.66 7.08
N PHE A 274 22.95 6.64 6.35
CA PHE A 274 22.03 5.50 6.26
C PHE A 274 22.13 4.90 4.87
N PHE A 275 22.47 3.62 4.78
CA PHE A 275 22.61 2.94 3.50
C PHE A 275 21.88 1.61 3.44
N ARG A 276 21.48 1.22 2.24
CA ARG A 276 20.77 -0.04 1.97
C ARG A 276 21.44 -0.80 0.85
N ASP A 277 21.55 -2.12 0.99
CA ASP A 277 21.92 -3.03 -0.10
C ASP A 277 20.78 -3.05 -1.14
N ILE A 278 21.10 -2.65 -2.37
CA ILE A 278 20.16 -2.62 -3.51
C ILE A 278 20.44 -3.72 -4.55
N SER A 279 21.22 -4.75 -4.18
CA SER A 279 21.57 -5.87 -5.07
C SER A 279 20.34 -6.57 -5.63
N GLU A 280 19.39 -6.94 -4.76
CA GLU A 280 18.15 -7.60 -5.17
C GLU A 280 17.30 -6.69 -6.06
N GLN A 281 17.17 -5.42 -5.69
CA GLN A 281 16.43 -4.44 -6.47
C GLN A 281 17.01 -4.26 -7.89
N LYS A 282 18.34 -4.18 -8.01
CA LYS A 282 19.01 -4.10 -9.33
C LYS A 282 18.82 -5.37 -10.14
N LYS A 283 18.96 -6.56 -9.52
CA LYS A 283 18.71 -7.85 -10.20
C LYS A 283 17.27 -7.95 -10.70
N SER A 284 16.28 -7.62 -9.88
CA SER A 284 14.87 -7.65 -10.28
C SER A 284 14.56 -6.64 -11.39
N LYS A 285 15.15 -5.44 -11.35
CA LYS A 285 14.98 -4.42 -12.39
C LYS A 285 15.56 -4.88 -13.73
N GLU A 286 16.74 -5.50 -13.71
CA GLU A 286 17.36 -6.03 -14.93
C GLU A 286 16.59 -7.23 -15.49
N MET A 287 16.14 -8.18 -14.64
CA MET A 287 15.29 -9.29 -15.07
C MET A 287 13.99 -8.79 -15.72
N LEU A 288 13.36 -7.77 -15.14
CA LEU A 288 12.16 -7.17 -15.70
C LEU A 288 12.43 -6.52 -17.06
N LYS A 289 13.55 -5.82 -17.20
CA LYS A 289 13.97 -5.22 -18.47
C LYS A 289 14.16 -6.29 -19.55
N GLN A 290 14.90 -7.36 -19.25
CA GLN A 290 15.12 -8.47 -20.19
C GLN A 290 13.82 -9.20 -20.55
N ALA A 291 12.91 -9.39 -19.58
CA ALA A 291 11.61 -9.99 -19.83
C ALA A 291 10.72 -9.11 -20.73
N ASN A 292 10.77 -7.78 -20.56
CA ASN A 292 10.05 -6.84 -21.42
C ASN A 292 10.60 -6.84 -22.85
N GLU A 293 11.92 -6.79 -23.03
CA GLU A 293 12.56 -6.85 -24.35
C GLU A 293 12.21 -8.16 -25.08
N ALA A 294 12.25 -9.30 -24.37
CA ALA A 294 11.84 -10.59 -24.93
C ALA A 294 10.35 -10.66 -25.29
N LEU A 295 9.50 -9.99 -24.51
CA LEU A 295 8.06 -9.90 -24.78
C LEU A 295 7.79 -9.03 -26.02
N GLU A 296 8.47 -7.89 -26.15
CA GLU A 296 8.36 -7.01 -27.31
C GLU A 296 8.73 -7.74 -28.61
N GLN A 297 9.85 -8.46 -28.63
CA GLN A 297 10.24 -9.26 -29.79
C GLN A 297 9.18 -10.31 -30.14
N ARG A 298 8.64 -11.03 -29.14
CA ARG A 298 7.60 -12.05 -29.38
C ARG A 298 6.31 -11.44 -29.92
N VAL A 299 5.95 -10.24 -29.48
CA VAL A 299 4.77 -9.53 -30.00
C VAL A 299 5.00 -9.13 -31.47
N GLU A 300 6.19 -8.66 -31.83
CA GLU A 300 6.54 -8.32 -33.20
C GLU A 300 6.46 -9.54 -34.13
N ASP A 301 7.16 -10.63 -33.77
CA ASP A 301 7.16 -11.88 -34.55
C ASP A 301 5.73 -12.41 -34.75
N ARG A 302 4.93 -12.43 -33.67
CA ARG A 302 3.56 -12.92 -33.73
C ARG A 302 2.65 -12.02 -34.56
N THR A 303 2.91 -10.72 -34.58
CA THR A 303 2.16 -9.77 -35.40
C THR A 303 2.43 -10.01 -36.89
N VAL A 304 3.68 -10.30 -37.26
CA VAL A 304 4.05 -10.67 -38.63
C VAL A 304 3.38 -12.00 -39.04
N GLU A 305 3.45 -13.02 -38.19
CA GLU A 305 2.78 -14.31 -38.44
C GLU A 305 1.27 -14.15 -38.62
N LEU A 306 0.62 -13.37 -37.76
CA LEU A 306 -0.82 -13.10 -37.85
C LEU A 306 -1.17 -12.37 -39.15
N LYS A 307 -0.34 -11.42 -39.59
CA LYS A 307 -0.54 -10.72 -40.86
C LYS A 307 -0.47 -11.68 -42.05
N ILE A 308 0.55 -12.54 -42.10
CA ILE A 308 0.70 -13.55 -43.15
C ILE A 308 -0.48 -14.52 -43.14
N SER A 309 -0.88 -15.02 -41.97
CA SER A 309 -2.02 -15.92 -41.84
C SER A 309 -3.33 -15.28 -42.29
N ASN A 310 -3.55 -13.99 -41.99
CA ASN A 310 -4.74 -13.25 -42.43
C ASN A 310 -4.76 -13.04 -43.94
N GLU A 311 -3.62 -12.70 -44.55
CA GLU A 311 -3.50 -12.59 -46.01
C GLU A 311 -3.80 -13.93 -46.71
N GLN A 312 -3.29 -15.05 -46.17
CA GLN A 312 -3.60 -16.39 -46.67
C GLN A 312 -5.09 -16.73 -46.55
N LEU A 313 -5.73 -16.39 -45.42
CA LEU A 313 -7.15 -16.63 -45.22
C LEU A 313 -8.02 -15.85 -46.22
N GLU A 314 -7.67 -14.59 -46.52
CA GLU A 314 -8.38 -13.79 -47.53
C GLU A 314 -8.22 -14.37 -48.95
N ILE A 315 -7.02 -14.86 -49.31
CA ILE A 315 -6.81 -15.55 -50.59
C ILE A 315 -7.65 -16.83 -50.67
N GLN A 316 -7.64 -17.65 -49.61
CA GLN A 316 -8.44 -18.87 -49.56
C GLN A 316 -9.94 -18.59 -49.68
N LYS A 317 -10.43 -17.56 -48.97
CA LYS A 317 -11.82 -17.12 -49.04
C LYS A 317 -12.21 -16.72 -50.47
N LYS A 318 -11.39 -15.90 -51.14
CA LYS A 318 -11.63 -15.50 -52.53
C LYS A 318 -11.67 -16.70 -53.48
N ASN A 319 -10.72 -17.62 -53.36
CA ASN A 319 -10.72 -18.86 -54.16
C ASN A 319 -11.98 -19.70 -53.91
N LEU A 320 -12.45 -19.78 -52.66
CA LEU A 320 -13.67 -20.49 -52.31
C LEU A 320 -14.91 -19.84 -52.93
N GLU A 321 -14.96 -18.51 -52.96
CA GLU A 321 -16.04 -17.74 -53.60
C GLU A 321 -16.07 -17.96 -55.13
N GLU A 322 -14.90 -17.98 -55.78
CA GLU A 322 -14.76 -18.26 -57.21
C GLU A 322 -15.20 -19.70 -57.56
N VAL A 323 -14.72 -20.70 -56.81
CA VAL A 323 -15.11 -22.11 -56.98
C VAL A 323 -16.62 -22.29 -56.77
N ASN A 324 -17.20 -21.67 -55.74
CA ASN A 324 -18.64 -21.73 -55.50
C ASN A 324 -19.44 -21.09 -56.65
N THR A 325 -18.94 -19.99 -57.21
CA THR A 325 -19.59 -19.31 -58.35
C THR A 325 -19.53 -20.19 -59.60
N ALA A 326 -18.37 -20.77 -59.92
CA ALA A 326 -18.21 -21.69 -61.03
C ALA A 326 -19.11 -22.93 -60.86
N LEU A 327 -19.18 -23.50 -59.65
CA LEU A 327 -20.05 -24.64 -59.36
C LEU A 327 -21.53 -24.30 -59.57
N ARG A 328 -21.99 -23.12 -59.14
CA ARG A 328 -23.38 -22.66 -59.39
C ARG A 328 -23.69 -22.54 -60.88
N VAL A 329 -22.76 -21.98 -61.67
CA VAL A 329 -22.93 -21.87 -63.12
C VAL A 329 -22.98 -23.26 -63.77
N LEU A 330 -22.08 -24.17 -63.40
CA LEU A 330 -22.06 -25.54 -63.92
C LEU A 330 -23.32 -26.32 -63.56
N LEU A 331 -23.81 -26.21 -62.32
CA LEU A 331 -25.06 -26.84 -61.90
C LEU A 331 -26.24 -26.31 -62.71
N LYS A 332 -26.34 -24.98 -62.88
CA LYS A 332 -27.38 -24.37 -63.70
C LYS A 332 -27.31 -24.84 -65.15
N LYS A 333 -26.12 -24.88 -65.74
CA LYS A 333 -25.91 -25.36 -67.12
C LYS A 333 -26.28 -26.83 -67.27
N ARG A 334 -25.91 -27.68 -66.31
CA ARG A 334 -26.29 -29.10 -66.29
C ARG A 334 -27.81 -29.27 -66.25
N ASP A 335 -28.50 -28.48 -65.44
CA ASP A 335 -29.95 -28.55 -65.32
C ASP A 335 -30.64 -28.02 -66.59
N GLU A 336 -30.12 -26.97 -67.24
CA GLU A 336 -30.57 -26.47 -68.55
C GLU A 336 -30.35 -27.50 -69.67
N ASP A 337 -29.17 -28.12 -69.73
CA ASP A 337 -28.84 -29.13 -70.74
C ASP A 337 -29.69 -30.39 -70.57
N LYS A 338 -29.93 -30.80 -69.32
CA LYS A 338 -30.86 -31.87 -69.00
C LYS A 338 -32.26 -31.52 -69.53
N LEU A 339 -32.79 -30.33 -69.21
CA LEU A 339 -34.12 -29.92 -69.67
C LEU A 339 -34.23 -29.91 -71.20
N ASN A 340 -33.23 -29.35 -71.88
CA ASN A 340 -33.18 -29.33 -73.35
C ASN A 340 -33.17 -30.74 -73.94
N MET A 341 -32.45 -31.68 -73.32
CA MET A 341 -32.43 -33.08 -73.74
C MET A 341 -33.80 -33.74 -73.55
N GLU A 342 -34.45 -33.53 -72.41
CA GLU A 342 -35.79 -34.07 -72.15
C GLU A 342 -36.83 -33.51 -73.13
N GLN A 343 -36.80 -32.19 -73.42
CA GLN A 343 -37.66 -31.57 -74.42
C GLN A 343 -37.45 -32.14 -75.83
N LYS A 344 -36.19 -32.34 -76.24
CA LYS A 344 -35.87 -32.94 -77.55
C LYS A 344 -36.40 -34.36 -77.68
N VAL A 345 -36.30 -35.17 -76.63
CA VAL A 345 -36.82 -36.55 -76.63
C VAL A 345 -38.34 -36.54 -76.82
N VAL A 346 -39.06 -35.70 -76.06
CA VAL A 346 -40.52 -35.59 -76.18
C VAL A 346 -40.93 -35.03 -77.55
N PHE A 347 -40.26 -33.99 -78.04
CA PHE A 347 -40.50 -33.43 -79.37
C PHE A 347 -40.32 -34.48 -80.47
N ASN A 348 -39.19 -35.20 -80.46
CA ASN A 348 -38.92 -36.23 -81.45
C ASN A 348 -39.97 -37.36 -81.38
N MET A 349 -40.45 -37.73 -80.19
CA MET A 349 -41.53 -38.70 -80.07
C MET A 349 -42.82 -38.19 -80.72
N ASN A 350 -43.25 -36.99 -80.35
CA ASN A 350 -44.53 -36.42 -80.77
C ASN A 350 -44.58 -36.04 -82.25
N GLU A 351 -43.47 -35.59 -82.83
CA GLU A 351 -43.45 -35.08 -84.20
C GLU A 351 -42.92 -36.10 -85.21
N LEU A 352 -42.00 -36.98 -84.81
CA LEU A 352 -41.31 -37.88 -85.75
C LEU A 352 -41.77 -39.34 -85.64
N ILE A 353 -42.36 -39.75 -84.51
CA ILE A 353 -42.72 -41.16 -84.27
C ILE A 353 -44.24 -41.34 -84.20
N LEU A 354 -44.91 -40.67 -83.25
CA LEU A 354 -46.35 -40.81 -83.01
C LEU A 354 -47.23 -40.59 -84.25
N PRO A 355 -46.99 -39.59 -85.13
CA PRO A 355 -47.85 -39.37 -86.29
C PRO A 355 -47.83 -40.52 -87.30
N TYR A 356 -46.73 -41.29 -87.35
CA TYR A 356 -46.64 -42.47 -88.20
C TYR A 356 -47.25 -43.70 -87.53
N ILE A 357 -47.18 -43.80 -86.19
CA ILE A 357 -47.91 -44.82 -85.41
C ILE A 357 -49.42 -44.63 -85.60
N GLU A 358 -49.93 -43.40 -85.47
CA GLU A 358 -51.35 -43.08 -85.70
C GLU A 358 -51.79 -43.42 -87.14
N LYS A 359 -50.97 -43.09 -88.15
CA LYS A 359 -51.24 -43.47 -89.55
C LYS A 359 -51.29 -44.97 -89.74
N LEU A 360 -50.38 -45.73 -89.13
CA LEU A 360 -50.40 -47.19 -89.16
C LEU A 360 -51.67 -47.72 -88.49
N ASN A 361 -52.09 -47.16 -87.36
CA ASN A 361 -53.30 -47.56 -86.66
C ASN A 361 -54.58 -47.31 -87.49
N SER A 362 -54.58 -46.29 -88.35
CA SER A 362 -55.68 -45.98 -89.27
C SER A 362 -55.76 -46.86 -90.54
N SER A 363 -54.79 -47.77 -90.73
CA SER A 363 -54.73 -48.66 -91.89
C SER A 363 -55.36 -50.04 -91.60
N ASN A 364 -55.62 -50.82 -92.65
CA ASN A 364 -56.30 -52.12 -92.53
C ASN A 364 -55.30 -53.21 -92.06
N LEU A 365 -54.90 -53.15 -90.79
CA LEU A 365 -53.93 -54.06 -90.17
C LEU A 365 -54.55 -55.43 -89.80
N ASP A 366 -53.76 -56.49 -89.91
CA ASP A 366 -54.13 -57.82 -89.38
C ASP A 366 -54.00 -57.90 -87.85
N GLU A 367 -54.56 -58.94 -87.23
CA GLU A 367 -54.57 -59.12 -85.76
C GLU A 367 -53.16 -59.20 -85.15
N ARG A 368 -52.17 -59.77 -85.87
CA ARG A 368 -50.80 -59.88 -85.37
C ARG A 368 -50.09 -58.53 -85.41
N GLN A 369 -50.34 -57.74 -86.45
CA GLN A 369 -49.82 -56.39 -86.63
C GLN A 369 -50.38 -55.42 -85.59
N LYS A 370 -51.66 -55.53 -85.24
CA LYS A 370 -52.28 -54.74 -84.15
C LYS A 370 -51.62 -54.98 -82.81
N VAL A 371 -51.43 -56.24 -82.41
CA VAL A 371 -50.77 -56.58 -81.14
C VAL A 371 -49.33 -56.03 -81.07
N LEU A 372 -48.58 -56.10 -82.17
CA LEU A 372 -47.22 -55.53 -82.22
C LEU A 372 -47.24 -54.00 -82.14
N LEU A 373 -48.23 -53.33 -82.74
CA LEU A 373 -48.37 -51.88 -82.68
C LEU A 373 -48.75 -51.42 -81.26
N ASP A 374 -49.66 -52.11 -80.59
CA ASP A 374 -50.04 -51.82 -79.20
C ASP A 374 -48.84 -51.94 -78.24
N ILE A 375 -47.99 -52.95 -78.43
CA ILE A 375 -46.76 -53.12 -77.64
C ILE A 375 -45.76 -51.97 -77.91
N LEU A 376 -45.62 -51.56 -79.17
CA LEU A 376 -44.76 -50.43 -79.54
C LEU A 376 -45.26 -49.12 -78.93
N GLU A 377 -46.57 -48.86 -79.02
CA GLU A 377 -47.19 -47.67 -78.45
C GLU A 377 -47.06 -47.64 -76.92
N SER A 378 -47.29 -48.77 -76.24
CA SER A 378 -47.09 -48.89 -74.80
C SER A 378 -45.63 -48.64 -74.39
N ASN A 379 -44.67 -49.27 -75.06
CA ASN A 379 -43.24 -49.10 -74.74
C ASN A 379 -42.76 -47.66 -74.99
N LEU A 380 -43.22 -47.04 -76.06
CA LEU A 380 -42.89 -45.64 -76.37
C LEU A 380 -43.56 -44.67 -75.38
N GLY A 381 -44.79 -44.97 -74.95
CA GLY A 381 -45.49 -44.28 -73.88
C GLY A 381 -44.72 -44.37 -72.56
N ASP A 382 -44.24 -45.56 -72.19
CA ASP A 382 -43.45 -45.76 -70.97
C ASP A 382 -42.11 -45.00 -71.03
N ILE A 383 -41.39 -45.07 -72.16
CA ILE A 383 -40.13 -44.34 -72.37
C ILE A 383 -40.34 -42.82 -72.27
N THR A 384 -41.43 -42.28 -72.82
CA THR A 384 -41.70 -40.84 -72.77
C THR A 384 -42.31 -40.37 -71.48
N SER A 385 -43.05 -41.24 -70.77
CA SER A 385 -43.70 -40.89 -69.50
C SER A 385 -42.70 -40.36 -68.47
N SER A 386 -41.51 -40.94 -68.39
CA SER A 386 -40.46 -40.48 -67.47
C SER A 386 -39.96 -39.07 -67.80
N PHE A 387 -39.96 -38.69 -69.08
CA PHE A 387 -39.58 -37.34 -69.52
C PHE A 387 -40.72 -36.34 -69.35
N SER A 388 -41.96 -36.74 -69.65
CA SER A 388 -43.15 -35.91 -69.44
C SER A 388 -43.39 -35.59 -67.96
N HIS A 389 -43.17 -36.55 -67.06
CA HIS A 389 -43.22 -36.32 -65.63
C HIS A 389 -42.10 -35.37 -65.15
N SER A 390 -40.90 -35.45 -65.73
CA SER A 390 -39.78 -34.56 -65.40
C SER A 390 -39.98 -33.11 -65.91
N LEU A 391 -40.49 -32.95 -67.13
CA LEU A 391 -40.79 -31.65 -67.75
C LEU A 391 -41.87 -30.88 -66.99
N PHE A 392 -42.88 -31.59 -66.49
CA PHE A 392 -43.92 -30.99 -65.66
C PHE A 392 -43.39 -30.57 -64.27
N HIS A 393 -42.36 -31.25 -63.77
CA HIS A 393 -41.69 -30.97 -62.49
C HIS A 393 -40.85 -29.68 -62.56
N THR A 394 -40.27 -29.38 -63.72
CA THR A 394 -39.38 -28.22 -63.93
C THR A 394 -40.12 -26.94 -64.34
N HIS A 395 -41.23 -27.04 -65.08
CA HIS A 395 -41.94 -25.85 -65.60
C HIS A 395 -42.90 -25.17 -64.59
N THR A 396 -43.22 -25.81 -63.46
CA THR A 396 -44.24 -25.28 -62.51
C THR A 396 -43.72 -25.00 -61.10
N GLY A 397 -42.50 -25.44 -60.75
CA GLY A 397 -41.91 -25.24 -59.42
C GLY A 397 -42.74 -25.85 -58.27
N PHE A 398 -43.55 -26.88 -58.56
CA PHE A 398 -44.34 -27.59 -57.55
C PHE A 398 -43.47 -28.46 -56.66
N THR A 399 -43.83 -28.57 -55.38
CA THR A 399 -43.27 -29.62 -54.52
C THR A 399 -43.84 -30.99 -54.91
N PRO A 400 -43.20 -32.11 -54.57
CA PRO A 400 -43.72 -33.45 -54.90
C PRO A 400 -45.17 -33.67 -54.46
N SER A 401 -45.55 -33.20 -53.26
CA SER A 401 -46.91 -33.26 -52.75
C SER A 401 -47.90 -32.40 -53.54
N GLU A 402 -47.50 -31.20 -53.98
CA GLU A 402 -48.32 -30.34 -54.82
C GLU A 402 -48.54 -30.94 -56.20
N MET A 403 -47.55 -31.65 -56.74
CA MET A 403 -47.64 -32.32 -58.03
C MET A 403 -48.61 -33.51 -58.00
N GLN A 404 -48.52 -34.35 -56.96
CA GLN A 404 -49.45 -35.45 -56.74
C GLN A 404 -50.90 -34.95 -56.62
N ILE A 405 -51.10 -33.85 -55.89
CA ILE A 405 -52.41 -33.21 -55.76
C ILE A 405 -52.88 -32.60 -57.10
N ALA A 406 -51.99 -31.97 -57.87
CA ALA A 406 -52.31 -31.41 -59.19
C ALA A 406 -52.79 -32.49 -60.18
N ASN A 407 -52.16 -33.67 -60.18
CA ASN A 407 -52.57 -34.81 -61.01
C ASN A 407 -53.97 -35.34 -60.62
N LEU A 408 -54.25 -35.48 -59.33
CA LEU A 408 -55.57 -35.91 -58.86
C LEU A 408 -56.67 -34.87 -59.18
N ILE A 409 -56.32 -33.57 -59.22
CA ILE A 409 -57.22 -32.51 -59.69
C ILE A 409 -57.51 -32.65 -61.19
N LYS A 410 -56.50 -32.92 -62.03
CA LYS A 410 -56.68 -33.19 -63.48
C LYS A 410 -57.67 -34.33 -63.71
N GLN A 411 -57.54 -35.40 -62.94
CA GLN A 411 -58.43 -36.57 -62.95
C GLN A 411 -59.85 -36.29 -62.42
N GLY A 412 -60.16 -35.07 -61.99
CA GLY A 412 -61.50 -34.66 -61.58
C GLY A 412 -61.86 -34.94 -60.13
N LYS A 413 -60.90 -35.34 -59.29
CA LYS A 413 -61.15 -35.60 -57.87
C LYS A 413 -61.42 -34.30 -57.10
N THR A 414 -62.38 -34.33 -56.18
CA THR A 414 -62.70 -33.21 -55.26
C THR A 414 -61.69 -33.10 -54.13
N SER A 415 -61.61 -31.96 -53.43
CA SER A 415 -60.69 -31.80 -52.29
C SER A 415 -60.92 -32.87 -51.20
N LYS A 416 -62.19 -33.28 -51.00
CA LYS A 416 -62.57 -34.32 -50.03
C LYS A 416 -62.06 -35.70 -50.47
N GLN A 417 -62.21 -36.04 -51.74
CA GLN A 417 -61.70 -37.31 -52.29
C GLN A 417 -60.17 -37.38 -52.31
N ILE A 418 -59.48 -36.26 -52.59
CA ILE A 418 -58.01 -36.20 -52.55
C ILE A 418 -57.51 -36.33 -51.10
N ALA A 419 -58.20 -35.68 -50.16
CA ALA A 419 -57.88 -35.77 -48.73
C ALA A 419 -57.96 -37.23 -48.23
N GLU A 420 -59.01 -37.94 -48.64
CA GLU A 420 -59.22 -39.35 -48.30
C GLU A 420 -58.17 -40.27 -48.96
N LEU A 421 -57.87 -40.07 -50.25
CA LEU A 421 -56.88 -40.87 -50.99
C LEU A 421 -55.45 -40.68 -50.48
N LEU A 422 -55.10 -39.50 -49.97
CA LEU A 422 -53.76 -39.18 -49.48
C LEU A 422 -53.64 -39.26 -47.95
N ASN A 423 -54.72 -39.62 -47.25
CA ASN A 423 -54.81 -39.61 -45.79
C ASN A 423 -54.39 -38.26 -45.16
N LEU A 424 -54.88 -37.16 -45.73
CA LEU A 424 -54.60 -35.78 -45.30
C LEU A 424 -55.90 -35.04 -44.96
N SER A 425 -55.82 -33.95 -44.18
CA SER A 425 -57.02 -33.14 -43.91
C SER A 425 -57.48 -32.39 -45.17
N SER A 426 -58.79 -32.17 -45.32
CA SER A 426 -59.33 -31.38 -46.45
C SER A 426 -58.77 -29.95 -46.48
N ARG A 427 -58.47 -29.37 -45.32
CA ARG A 427 -57.83 -28.04 -45.17
C ARG A 427 -56.39 -28.03 -45.71
N THR A 428 -55.66 -29.13 -45.56
CA THR A 428 -54.31 -29.30 -46.13
C THR A 428 -54.37 -29.34 -47.65
N ILE A 429 -55.34 -30.09 -48.22
CA ILE A 429 -55.54 -30.14 -49.67
C ILE A 429 -55.96 -28.79 -50.25
N GLU A 430 -56.82 -28.04 -49.57
CA GLU A 430 -57.19 -26.68 -49.98
C GLU A 430 -55.98 -25.72 -49.97
N THR A 431 -55.09 -25.88 -49.00
CA THR A 431 -53.85 -25.09 -48.91
C THR A 431 -52.92 -25.40 -50.08
N HIS A 432 -52.71 -26.68 -50.40
CA HIS A 432 -51.96 -27.07 -51.60
C HIS A 432 -52.64 -26.60 -52.88
N ARG A 433 -53.96 -26.70 -53.01
CA ARG A 433 -54.72 -26.13 -54.16
C ARG A 433 -54.49 -24.62 -54.29
N LYS A 434 -54.45 -23.88 -53.18
CA LYS A 434 -54.17 -22.43 -53.18
C LYS A 434 -52.72 -22.13 -53.59
N ASN A 435 -51.76 -22.91 -53.11
CA ASN A 435 -50.35 -22.76 -53.49
C ASN A 435 -50.13 -23.07 -54.98
N ILE A 436 -50.72 -24.17 -55.47
CA ILE A 436 -50.74 -24.52 -56.90
C ILE A 436 -51.33 -23.36 -57.71
N ARG A 437 -52.48 -22.80 -57.30
CA ARG A 437 -53.08 -21.63 -57.96
C ARG A 437 -52.15 -20.42 -57.96
N LYS A 438 -51.44 -20.16 -56.86
CA LYS A 438 -50.49 -19.04 -56.75
C LYS A 438 -49.31 -19.23 -57.71
N LYS A 439 -48.73 -20.42 -57.73
CA LYS A 439 -47.60 -20.79 -58.60
C LYS A 439 -47.97 -20.78 -60.09
N LEU A 440 -49.23 -21.04 -60.44
CA LEU A 440 -49.77 -20.91 -61.80
C LEU A 440 -50.25 -19.49 -62.16
N GLY A 441 -50.05 -18.47 -61.31
CA GLY A 441 -50.51 -17.11 -61.56
C GLY A 441 -52.04 -16.92 -61.54
N LEU A 442 -52.78 -17.89 -60.97
CA LEU A 442 -54.24 -17.91 -60.88
C LEU A 442 -54.80 -17.42 -59.53
N GLY A 443 -53.97 -16.78 -58.70
CA GLY A 443 -54.28 -16.45 -57.30
C GLY A 443 -55.68 -15.87 -57.07
N ASN A 444 -56.06 -14.83 -57.84
CA ASN A 444 -57.34 -14.13 -57.68
C ASN A 444 -58.31 -14.30 -58.89
N LYS A 445 -57.96 -15.09 -59.90
CA LYS A 445 -58.78 -15.27 -61.10
C LYS A 445 -59.85 -16.33 -60.87
N LYS A 446 -61.13 -16.10 -61.21
CA LYS A 446 -62.22 -17.11 -61.13
C LYS A 446 -62.13 -18.18 -62.24
N ILE A 447 -60.93 -18.72 -62.47
CA ILE A 447 -60.67 -19.79 -63.44
C ILE A 447 -60.69 -21.13 -62.71
N ASN A 448 -61.37 -22.12 -63.30
CA ASN A 448 -61.40 -23.48 -62.77
C ASN A 448 -59.99 -24.10 -62.84
N LEU A 449 -59.46 -24.51 -61.68
CA LEU A 449 -58.09 -25.02 -61.57
C LEU A 449 -57.87 -26.29 -62.41
N ARG A 450 -58.88 -27.17 -62.50
CA ARG A 450 -58.80 -28.39 -63.32
C ARG A 450 -58.71 -28.05 -64.80
N THR A 451 -59.58 -27.16 -65.28
CA THR A 451 -59.58 -26.73 -66.69
C THR A 451 -58.25 -26.08 -67.06
N HIS A 452 -57.68 -25.25 -66.19
CA HIS A 452 -56.39 -24.62 -66.45
C HIS A 452 -55.23 -25.62 -66.42
N LEU A 453 -55.24 -26.57 -65.48
CA LEU A 453 -54.24 -27.65 -65.44
C LEU A 453 -54.29 -28.55 -66.69
N LEU A 454 -55.47 -28.76 -67.28
CA LEU A 454 -55.63 -29.52 -68.54
C LEU A 454 -55.13 -28.75 -69.77
N LEU A 455 -55.07 -27.40 -69.71
CA LEU A 455 -54.59 -26.55 -70.81
C LEU A 455 -53.06 -26.38 -70.84
N ILE A 456 -52.37 -26.64 -69.73
CA ILE A 456 -50.90 -26.56 -69.62
C ILE A 456 -50.32 -27.94 -70.00
N GLN A 457 -50.54 -28.41 -71.23
CA GLN A 457 -49.97 -29.70 -71.71
C GLN A 457 -48.45 -29.67 -71.74
#